data_AF-A0AAN8E1D8-F1
#
_entry.id   AF-A0AAN8E1D8-F1
#
_cell.length_a   1.000
_cell.length_b   1.000
_cell.length_c   1.000
_cell.angle_alpha   90.00
_cell.angle_beta   90.00
_cell.angle_gamma   90.00
#
_symmetry.space_group_name_H-M   'P 1'
#
loop_
_entity.id
_entity.type
_entity.pdbx_description
1 polymer ?
#
loop_
_entity_poly.entity_id
_entity_poly.type
_entity_poly.pdbx_seq_one_letter_code
_entity_poly.pdbx_strand_id
1 'polypeptide(L)'
;MKYLVLALLFCALASLSDAQCHAKALQPNMTHCQDDSDHTWHPVGSLWRNSECLDCSCTGCCQAYITPTEVPEDCVAVLDTQACEYIVHTKGNSNGLCEGVKIWKMSAV
;
A
#
# COMPACT_ATOMS: atom_id res chain seq x y z
N MET A 1 -32.43 9.27 14.64
CA MET A 1 -31.11 8.88 15.21
C MET A 1 -30.63 7.48 14.78
N LYS A 2 -31.48 6.43 14.77
CA LYS A 2 -31.03 5.05 14.47
C LYS A 2 -30.37 4.85 13.08
N TYR A 3 -30.89 5.51 12.04
CA TYR A 3 -30.34 5.43 10.68
C TYR A 3 -29.07 6.28 10.48
N LEU A 4 -28.85 7.26 11.34
CA LEU A 4 -27.73 8.21 11.24
C LEU A 4 -26.44 7.53 11.71
N VAL A 5 -26.53 6.75 12.80
CA VAL A 5 -25.42 5.89 13.27
C VAL A 5 -25.07 4.83 12.22
N LEU A 6 -26.09 4.20 11.62
CA LEU A 6 -25.88 3.20 10.58
C LEU A 6 -25.21 3.80 9.34
N ALA A 7 -25.63 5.00 8.91
CA ALA A 7 -25.02 5.70 7.78
C ALA A 7 -23.55 6.08 8.05
N LEU A 8 -23.24 6.56 9.25
CA LEU A 8 -21.85 6.87 9.64
C LEU A 8 -20.96 5.63 9.69
N LEU A 9 -21.50 4.50 10.16
CA LEU A 9 -20.81 3.21 10.14
C LEU A 9 -20.52 2.72 8.72
N PHE A 10 -21.48 2.84 7.81
CA PHE A 10 -21.27 2.50 6.40
C PHE A 10 -20.24 3.41 5.72
N CYS A 11 -20.23 4.72 6.01
CA CYS A 11 -19.22 5.64 5.49
C CYS A 11 -17.81 5.29 6.00
N ALA A 12 -17.65 4.96 7.27
CA ALA A 12 -16.36 4.57 7.84
C ALA A 12 -15.83 3.25 7.23
N LEU A 13 -16.71 2.28 6.98
CA LEU A 13 -16.35 1.01 6.33
C LEU A 13 -15.98 1.21 4.86
N ALA A 14 -16.65 2.12 4.14
CA ALA A 14 -16.33 2.44 2.75
C ALA A 14 -14.96 3.14 2.61
N SER A 15 -14.53 3.93 3.60
CA SER A 15 -13.16 4.47 3.64
C SER A 15 -12.09 3.43 3.96
N LEU A 16 -12.47 2.27 4.50
CA LEU A 16 -11.57 1.15 4.80
C LEU A 16 -11.39 0.19 3.62
N SER A 17 -12.06 0.40 2.48
CA SER A 17 -11.72 -0.35 1.29
C SER A 17 -10.33 0.12 0.84
N ASP A 18 -9.31 -0.66 1.17
CA ASP A 18 -7.95 -0.48 0.70
C ASP A 18 -7.95 -0.58 -0.83
N ALA A 19 -8.14 0.55 -1.49
CA ALA A 19 -7.91 0.64 -2.91
C ALA A 19 -6.40 0.43 -3.10
N GLN A 20 -6.01 -0.71 -3.67
CA GLN A 20 -4.62 -0.99 -4.00
C GLN A 20 -4.03 0.07 -4.94
N CYS A 21 -4.87 0.86 -5.61
CA CYS A 21 -4.48 1.97 -6.45
C CYS A 21 -5.40 3.17 -6.27
N HIS A 22 -4.86 4.38 -6.44
CA HIS A 22 -5.64 5.61 -6.57
C HIS A 22 -5.26 6.36 -7.84
N ALA A 23 -6.23 7.03 -8.46
CA ALA A 23 -6.03 7.84 -9.65
C ALA A 23 -5.91 9.33 -9.30
N LYS A 24 -5.11 10.07 -10.06
CA LYS A 24 -4.91 11.51 -9.95
C LYS A 24 -5.21 12.18 -11.29
N ALA A 25 -5.90 13.32 -11.24
CA ALA A 25 -6.19 14.10 -12.43
C ALA A 25 -4.93 14.81 -12.91
N LEU A 26 -4.53 14.54 -14.15
CA LEU A 26 -3.45 15.27 -14.81
C LEU A 26 -3.98 16.58 -15.38
N GLN A 27 -3.39 17.71 -14.99
CA GLN A 27 -3.77 19.01 -15.53
C GLN A 27 -3.21 19.21 -16.95
N PRO A 28 -3.91 19.94 -17.85
CA PRO A 28 -3.37 20.28 -19.16
C PRO A 28 -2.04 21.04 -19.06
N ASN A 29 -1.09 20.73 -19.95
CA ASN A 29 0.25 21.35 -20.04
C ASN A 29 1.14 21.15 -18.80
N MET A 30 0.79 20.24 -17.90
CA MET A 30 1.62 19.86 -16.76
C MET A 30 2.88 19.14 -17.25
N THR A 31 4.05 19.56 -16.78
CA THR A 31 5.34 18.92 -17.11
C THR A 31 5.88 18.08 -15.96
N HIS A 32 5.49 18.40 -14.72
CA HIS A 32 5.89 17.70 -13.51
C HIS A 32 4.72 17.60 -12.55
N CYS A 33 4.70 16.53 -11.76
CA CYS A 33 3.80 16.33 -10.64
C CYS A 33 4.58 16.14 -9.34
N GLN A 34 3.93 16.44 -8.22
CA GLN A 34 4.48 16.17 -6.90
C GLN A 34 3.89 14.85 -6.39
N ASP A 35 4.77 14.00 -5.84
CA ASP A 35 4.38 12.82 -5.08
C ASP A 35 3.69 13.24 -3.77
N ASP A 36 2.60 12.56 -3.39
CA ASP A 36 1.83 12.97 -2.21
C ASP A 36 2.47 12.51 -0.90
N SER A 37 3.32 11.48 -0.94
CA SER A 37 3.94 10.88 0.25
C SER A 37 5.31 11.51 0.52
N ASP A 38 6.19 11.56 -0.49
CA ASP A 38 7.58 12.01 -0.38
C ASP A 38 7.75 13.49 -0.74
N HIS A 39 6.72 14.11 -1.33
CA HIS A 39 6.74 15.49 -1.82
C HIS A 39 7.84 15.79 -2.85
N THR A 40 8.39 14.76 -3.49
CA THR A 40 9.36 14.86 -4.59
C THR A 40 8.67 15.19 -5.91
N TRP A 41 9.35 15.96 -6.78
CA TRP A 41 8.84 16.33 -8.10
C TRP A 41 9.31 15.35 -9.18
N HIS A 42 8.37 14.88 -10.00
CA HIS A 42 8.60 13.87 -11.04
C HIS A 42 8.09 14.36 -12.40
N PRO A 43 8.82 14.12 -13.50
CA PRO A 43 8.35 14.46 -14.84
C PRO A 43 7.09 13.67 -15.24
N VAL A 44 6.19 14.29 -15.99
CA VAL A 44 5.04 13.58 -16.57
C VAL A 44 5.54 12.46 -17.50
N GLY A 45 4.97 11.26 -17.32
CA GLY A 45 5.37 10.04 -18.03
C GLY A 45 6.47 9.23 -17.35
N SER A 46 7.07 9.72 -16.27
CA SER A 46 7.96 8.93 -15.43
C SER A 46 7.18 7.98 -14.52
N LEU A 47 7.87 6.92 -14.09
CA LEU A 47 7.43 5.99 -13.05
C LEU A 47 8.43 6.05 -11.90
N TRP A 48 7.94 5.98 -10.67
CA TRP A 48 8.79 5.93 -9.48
C TRP A 48 8.13 5.11 -8.38
N ARG A 49 8.94 4.69 -7.41
CA ARG A 49 8.44 4.14 -6.16
C ARG A 49 8.70 5.12 -5.04
N ASN A 50 7.69 5.42 -4.24
CA ASN A 50 7.81 6.33 -3.09
C ASN A 50 8.08 5.59 -1.78
N SER A 51 8.31 6.33 -0.69
CA SER A 51 8.65 5.76 0.63
C SER A 51 7.51 4.98 1.30
N GLU A 52 6.28 5.13 0.81
CA GLU A 52 5.12 4.34 1.23
C GLU A 52 4.93 3.07 0.40
N CYS A 53 5.95 2.70 -0.39
CA CYS A 53 5.94 1.53 -1.25
C CYS A 53 4.80 1.54 -2.28
N LEU A 54 4.55 2.71 -2.86
CA LEU A 54 3.63 2.85 -3.98
C LEU A 54 4.39 3.01 -5.30
N ASP A 55 4.03 2.22 -6.29
CA ASP A 55 4.37 2.41 -7.69
C ASP A 55 3.51 3.50 -8.31
N CYS A 56 4.15 4.60 -8.65
CA CYS A 56 3.52 5.86 -8.98
C CYS A 56 3.83 6.34 -10.40
N SER A 57 2.89 7.12 -10.90
CA SER A 57 2.96 7.97 -12.08
C SER A 57 2.25 9.28 -11.76
N CYS A 58 2.37 10.30 -12.62
CA CYS A 58 1.59 11.54 -12.43
C CYS A 58 0.06 11.34 -12.51
N THR A 59 -0.41 10.19 -12.96
CA THR A 59 -1.84 9.85 -13.08
C THR A 59 -2.37 8.96 -11.96
N GLY A 60 -1.53 8.53 -11.03
CA GLY A 60 -1.95 7.66 -9.93
C GLY A 60 -0.83 6.79 -9.39
N CYS A 61 -1.10 6.14 -8.27
CA CYS A 61 -0.18 5.27 -7.56
C CYS A 61 -0.88 3.97 -7.15
N CYS A 62 -0.11 2.89 -7.04
CA CYS A 62 -0.54 1.56 -6.62
C CYS A 62 0.41 0.96 -5.59
N GLN A 63 -0.08 0.15 -4.65
CA GLN A 63 0.77 -0.64 -3.76
C GLN A 63 1.73 -1.53 -4.55
N ALA A 64 3.02 -1.48 -4.19
CA ALA A 64 4.07 -2.27 -4.82
C ALA A 64 4.35 -3.60 -4.09
N TYR A 65 3.51 -3.96 -3.11
CA TYR A 65 3.67 -5.14 -2.27
C TYR A 65 2.39 -5.98 -2.20
N ILE A 66 2.53 -7.27 -1.86
CA ILE A 66 1.40 -8.16 -1.60
C ILE A 66 1.19 -8.29 -0.10
N THR A 67 -0.01 -7.96 0.36
CA THR A 67 -0.44 -8.26 1.73
C THR A 67 -0.68 -9.76 1.90
N PRO A 68 0.05 -10.44 2.81
CA PRO A 68 -0.15 -11.87 3.05
C PRO A 68 -1.52 -12.13 3.69
N THR A 69 -2.28 -13.07 3.14
CA THR A 69 -3.62 -13.42 3.62
C THR A 69 -3.65 -14.62 4.56
N GLU A 70 -2.63 -15.48 4.52
CA GLU A 70 -2.52 -16.72 5.31
C GLU A 70 -1.36 -16.60 6.32
N VAL A 71 -1.49 -15.69 7.29
CA VAL A 71 -0.51 -15.53 8.38
C VAL A 71 -0.93 -16.42 9.56
N PRO A 72 -0.06 -17.34 10.04
CA PRO A 72 -0.36 -18.15 11.22
C PRO A 72 -0.67 -17.32 12.48
N GLU A 73 -1.47 -17.86 13.39
CA GLU A 73 -1.92 -17.13 14.60
C GLU A 73 -0.75 -16.74 15.51
N ASP A 74 0.31 -17.55 15.56
CA ASP A 74 1.53 -17.30 16.31
C ASP A 74 2.51 -16.35 15.60
N CYS A 75 2.11 -15.78 14.46
CA CYS A 75 2.95 -14.92 13.64
C CYS A 75 2.35 -13.52 13.41
N VAL A 76 3.21 -12.59 13.00
CA VAL A 76 2.87 -11.20 12.66
C VAL A 76 3.57 -10.81 11.36
N ALA A 77 2.82 -10.25 10.41
CA ALA A 77 3.37 -9.69 9.19
C ALA A 77 3.71 -8.21 9.40
N VAL A 78 4.94 -7.84 9.09
CA VAL A 78 5.47 -6.48 9.20
C VAL A 78 5.95 -6.06 7.82
N LEU A 79 5.51 -4.90 7.33
CA LEU A 79 5.99 -4.36 6.06
C LEU A 79 7.40 -3.82 6.24
N ASP A 80 8.36 -4.36 5.49
CA ASP A 80 9.68 -3.76 5.30
C ASP A 80 9.55 -2.71 4.21
N THR A 81 9.59 -1.42 4.59
CA THR A 81 9.45 -0.30 3.66
C THR A 81 10.70 -0.05 2.80
N GLN A 82 11.85 -0.64 3.14
CA GLN A 82 13.04 -0.57 2.30
C GLN A 82 12.98 -1.58 1.15
N ALA A 83 12.51 -2.80 1.46
CA ALA A 83 12.32 -3.84 0.46
C ALA A 83 10.97 -3.76 -0.26
N CYS A 84 9.99 -3.06 0.33
CA CYS A 84 8.58 -3.08 -0.07
C CYS A 84 8.02 -4.51 -0.13
N GLU A 85 8.28 -5.29 0.92
CA GLU A 85 7.78 -6.66 1.07
C GLU A 85 7.34 -6.89 2.52
N TYR A 86 6.34 -7.75 2.73
CA TYR A 86 5.98 -8.18 4.08
C TYR A 86 6.94 -9.27 4.55
N ILE A 87 7.52 -9.06 5.73
CA ILE A 87 8.28 -10.07 6.46
C ILE A 87 7.39 -10.60 7.58
N VAL A 88 7.29 -11.93 7.68
CA VAL A 88 6.44 -12.58 8.70
C VAL A 88 7.31 -13.16 9.80
N HIS A 89 7.09 -12.68 11.01
CA HIS A 89 7.85 -13.03 12.20
C HIS A 89 7.01 -13.81 13.20
N THR A 90 7.64 -14.63 14.03
CA THR A 90 6.98 -15.22 15.20
C THR A 90 6.68 -14.13 16.24
N LYS A 91 5.48 -14.14 16.82
CA LYS A 91 5.11 -13.22 17.91
C LYS A 91 6.07 -13.38 19.09
N GLY A 92 6.57 -12.27 19.61
CA GLY A 92 7.52 -12.24 20.73
C GLY A 92 8.98 -12.49 20.34
N ASN A 93 9.29 -12.80 19.08
CA ASN A 93 10.65 -12.87 18.57
C ASN A 93 10.73 -12.29 17.15
N SER A 94 11.01 -11.00 17.03
CA SER A 94 11.13 -10.29 15.74
C SER A 94 12.30 -10.76 14.87
N ASN A 95 13.21 -11.59 15.39
CA ASN A 95 14.31 -12.16 14.60
C ASN A 95 14.00 -13.59 14.11
N GLY A 96 12.94 -14.22 14.62
CA GLY A 96 12.48 -15.52 14.14
C GLY A 96 11.58 -15.33 12.92
N LEU A 97 11.99 -15.83 11.76
CA LEU A 97 11.10 -15.94 10.60
C LEU A 97 10.05 -17.01 10.89
N CYS A 98 8.80 -16.71 10.54
CA CYS A 98 7.70 -17.66 10.66
C CYS A 98 7.80 -18.72 9.55
N GLU A 99 7.80 -20.00 9.90
CA GLU A 99 7.78 -21.10 8.93
C GLU A 99 6.38 -21.28 8.31
N GLY A 100 6.33 -21.79 7.08
CA GLY A 100 5.07 -22.16 6.43
C GLY A 100 4.26 -21.02 5.80
N VAL A 101 4.79 -19.79 5.76
CA VAL A 101 4.13 -18.64 5.13
C VAL A 101 4.22 -18.75 3.61
N LYS A 102 3.07 -18.78 2.92
CA LYS A 102 3.00 -18.61 1.46
C LYS A 102 2.93 -17.13 1.12
N ILE A 103 4.07 -16.54 0.79
CA ILE A 103 4.11 -15.19 0.22
C ILE A 103 4.10 -15.34 -1.30
N TRP A 104 3.05 -14.85 -1.96
CA TRP A 104 3.07 -14.66 -3.40
C TRP A 104 4.01 -13.49 -3.69
N LYS A 105 5.08 -13.71 -4.47
CA LYS A 105 5.92 -12.62 -4.94
C LYS A 105 5.29 -12.00 -6.19
N MET A 106 5.09 -10.69 -6.18
CA MET A 106 4.86 -9.93 -7.40
C MET A 106 6.16 -9.94 -8.19
N SER A 107 6.15 -10.51 -9.40
CA SER A 107 7.26 -10.31 -10.33
C SER A 107 7.32 -8.83 -10.68
N ALA A 108 8.48 -8.21 -10.47
CA ALA A 108 8.74 -6.87 -10.98
C ALA A 108 8.51 -6.85 -12.50
N VAL A 109 7.66 -5.93 -12.97
CA VAL A 109 7.49 -5.62 -14.40
C VAL A 109 8.64 -4.73 -14.84
#